data_AF-A0A5N6LRA0-F1
#
_entry.id   AF-A0A5N6LRA0-F1
#
_cell.length_a   1.000
_cell.length_b   1.000
_cell.length_c   1.000
_cell.angle_alpha   90.00
_cell.angle_beta   90.00
_cell.angle_gamma   90.00
#
_symmetry.space_group_name_H-M   'P 1'
#
loop_
_entity.id
_entity.type
_entity.pdbx_description
1 polymer ?
#
loop_
_entity_poly.entity_id
_entity_poly.type
_entity_poly.pdbx_seq_one_letter_code
_entity_poly.pdbx_strand_id
1 'polypeptide(L)'
;METKQTDIKLKTPIRCIVKLGGAAITCKNEFEKINEANLITVSSQLREAMMFGSSSGSVLEMDWSKRPGMAESLVKVDDYKEQLVLDFSSFVVIHGAGSFGHFQASTSGVHRGGLNQPLVKAGFVATRISVTSLNLEIVRALAREGIPSVAMSPFSCGWSTRERNIASADVSAVVEALDSGFVPVLHGDAVLDEALGCTILSGDVIISHLAAHLKPQFVVFLTDVFGVYDRPPAEPNAVLLREIAVREDGSWSVVNPTLEDSDKQVEISVASHDTTGGMVTKISEAAMIAKHGIDVYIVKAATEHSLTALSGKLRDKIPDDWLGTVIRHVS
;
A
#
# COMPACT_ATOMS: atom_id res chain seq x y z
N MET A 1 0.36 -19.04 21.23
CA MET A 1 0.98 -20.03 20.34
C MET A 1 2.02 -19.28 19.55
N GLU A 2 3.31 -19.55 19.79
CA GLU A 2 4.38 -19.02 18.96
C GLU A 2 4.15 -19.50 17.53
N THR A 3 3.87 -18.56 16.62
CA THR A 3 3.87 -18.82 15.18
C THR A 3 5.27 -19.28 14.83
N LYS A 4 5.43 -20.57 14.51
CA LYS A 4 6.66 -21.08 13.90
C LYS A 4 6.91 -20.26 12.65
N GLN A 5 7.87 -19.36 12.71
CA GLN A 5 8.35 -18.61 11.57
C GLN A 5 9.11 -19.59 10.68
N THR A 6 8.41 -20.23 9.75
CA THR A 6 9.04 -20.97 8.67
C THR A 6 9.87 -19.97 7.86
N ASP A 7 11.16 -20.25 7.69
CA ASP A 7 12.04 -19.46 6.83
C ASP A 7 11.45 -19.43 5.41
N ILE A 8 10.82 -18.32 5.06
CA ILE A 8 10.28 -18.08 3.71
C ILE A 8 11.46 -17.83 2.79
N LYS A 9 11.71 -18.77 1.87
CA LYS A 9 12.81 -18.67 0.91
C LYS A 9 12.27 -18.27 -0.47
N LEU A 10 12.31 -16.98 -0.77
CA LEU A 10 11.99 -16.43 -2.10
C LEU A 10 13.08 -16.77 -3.12
N LYS A 11 12.71 -17.00 -4.39
CA LYS A 11 13.70 -17.16 -5.48
C LYS A 11 14.43 -15.86 -5.78
N THR A 12 13.73 -14.73 -5.67
CA THR A 12 14.25 -13.38 -5.92
C THR A 12 13.96 -12.47 -4.73
N PRO A 13 14.94 -11.67 -4.27
CA PRO A 13 14.69 -10.68 -3.22
C PRO A 13 13.65 -9.65 -3.65
N ILE A 14 12.71 -9.31 -2.76
CA ILE A 14 11.74 -8.25 -3.02
C ILE A 14 12.44 -6.90 -2.92
N ARG A 15 12.31 -6.08 -3.96
CA ARG A 15 12.86 -4.73 -3.95
C ARG A 15 12.00 -3.79 -3.14
N CYS A 16 10.68 -3.78 -3.38
CA CYS A 16 9.78 -2.84 -2.75
C CYS A 16 8.42 -3.47 -2.44
N ILE A 17 7.88 -3.15 -1.27
CA ILE A 17 6.43 -3.28 -1.05
C ILE A 17 5.86 -1.86 -1.02
N VAL A 18 4.87 -1.59 -1.87
CA VAL A 18 4.25 -0.28 -2.02
C VAL A 18 2.79 -0.33 -1.60
N LYS A 19 2.36 0.65 -0.81
CA LYS A 19 0.96 0.91 -0.50
C LYS A 19 0.44 2.13 -1.25
N LEU A 20 -0.59 1.95 -2.06
CA LEU A 20 -1.42 2.99 -2.63
C LEU A 20 -2.49 3.42 -1.61
N GLY A 21 -2.30 4.57 -0.98
CA GLY A 21 -3.28 5.12 -0.04
C GLY A 21 -4.62 5.34 -0.74
N GLY A 22 -5.73 4.96 -0.10
CA GLY A 22 -7.06 5.07 -0.71
C GLY A 22 -7.38 6.49 -1.16
N ALA A 23 -7.03 7.51 -0.37
CA ALA A 23 -7.21 8.92 -0.75
C ALA A 23 -6.30 9.41 -1.88
N ALA A 24 -5.20 8.70 -2.16
CA ALA A 24 -4.29 9.02 -3.26
C ALA A 24 -4.83 8.54 -4.63
N ILE A 25 -5.60 7.45 -4.65
CA ILE A 25 -6.09 6.81 -5.88
C ILE A 25 -7.62 6.86 -6.04
N THR A 26 -8.35 7.38 -5.04
CA THR A 26 -9.81 7.58 -5.09
C THR A 26 -10.19 8.99 -4.66
N CYS A 27 -11.33 9.47 -5.12
CA CYS A 27 -11.91 10.74 -4.67
C CYS A 27 -12.64 10.51 -3.34
N LYS A 28 -12.04 10.92 -2.22
CA LYS A 28 -12.52 10.66 -0.84
C LYS A 28 -13.98 11.07 -0.60
N ASN A 29 -14.45 12.13 -1.27
CA ASN A 29 -15.77 12.71 -1.07
C ASN A 29 -16.83 12.22 -2.09
N GLU A 30 -16.44 11.36 -3.02
CA GLU A 30 -17.32 10.82 -4.06
C GLU A 30 -17.39 9.31 -3.92
N PHE A 31 -18.61 8.80 -3.76
CA PHE A 31 -18.86 7.37 -3.57
C PHE A 31 -18.29 6.56 -4.75
N GLU A 32 -17.44 5.57 -4.44
CA GLU A 32 -16.88 4.64 -5.43
C GLU A 32 -16.28 5.33 -6.67
N LYS A 33 -15.56 6.43 -6.44
CA LYS A 33 -14.92 7.21 -7.51
C LYS A 33 -13.41 7.09 -7.48
N ILE A 34 -12.83 6.58 -8.57
CA ILE A 34 -11.38 6.52 -8.80
C ILE A 34 -10.86 7.89 -9.23
N ASN A 35 -9.67 8.26 -8.74
CA ASN A 35 -8.90 9.37 -9.30
C ASN A 35 -8.04 8.82 -10.45
N GLU A 36 -8.63 8.82 -11.66
CA GLU A 36 -8.03 8.21 -12.85
C GLU A 36 -6.68 8.83 -13.20
N ALA A 37 -6.54 10.16 -13.09
CA ALA A 37 -5.29 10.84 -13.38
C ALA A 37 -4.15 10.34 -12.49
N ASN A 38 -4.39 10.27 -11.17
CA ASN A 38 -3.40 9.74 -10.24
C ASN A 38 -3.11 8.26 -10.47
N LEU A 39 -4.13 7.45 -10.75
CA LEU A 39 -3.95 6.00 -10.98
C LEU A 39 -3.09 5.73 -12.23
N ILE A 40 -3.32 6.48 -13.32
CA ILE A 40 -2.50 6.39 -14.54
C ILE A 40 -1.06 6.77 -14.23
N THR A 41 -0.82 7.93 -13.60
CA THR A 41 0.54 8.38 -13.28
C THR A 41 1.26 7.40 -12.35
N VAL A 42 0.60 6.91 -11.30
CA VAL A 42 1.17 5.93 -10.36
C VAL A 42 1.50 4.62 -11.06
N SER A 43 0.63 4.13 -11.94
CA SER A 43 0.87 2.88 -12.68
C SER A 43 2.10 3.01 -13.58
N SER A 44 2.24 4.14 -14.27
CA SER A 44 3.40 4.45 -15.10
C SER A 44 4.70 4.56 -14.27
N GLN A 45 4.65 5.24 -13.11
CA GLN A 45 5.79 5.35 -12.20
C GLN A 45 6.21 4.01 -11.60
N LEU A 46 5.26 3.13 -11.28
CA LEU A 46 5.55 1.78 -10.82
C LEU A 46 6.26 0.97 -11.89
N ARG A 47 5.77 1.04 -13.13
CA ARG A 47 6.42 0.39 -14.28
C ARG A 47 7.85 0.88 -14.45
N GLU A 48 8.05 2.21 -14.49
CA GLU A 48 9.37 2.83 -14.62
C GLU A 48 10.32 2.38 -13.49
N ALA A 49 9.84 2.38 -12.24
CA ALA A 49 10.61 1.93 -11.10
C ALA A 49 10.96 0.45 -11.20
N MET A 50 10.02 -0.42 -11.61
CA MET A 50 10.25 -1.86 -11.69
C MET A 50 11.23 -2.24 -12.80
N MET A 51 11.25 -1.48 -13.91
CA MET A 51 12.13 -1.67 -15.08
C MET A 51 13.50 -0.96 -14.97
N PHE A 52 13.81 -0.36 -13.83
CA PHE A 52 15.05 0.38 -13.62
C PHE A 52 16.28 -0.47 -13.98
N GLY A 53 16.97 -0.11 -15.07
CA GLY A 53 18.17 -0.81 -15.58
C GLY A 53 17.96 -1.63 -16.87
N SER A 54 16.72 -1.82 -17.33
CA SER A 54 16.42 -2.51 -18.60
C SER A 54 16.32 -1.54 -19.78
N SER A 55 16.80 -1.95 -20.96
CA SER A 55 16.66 -1.17 -22.19
C SER A 55 15.19 -0.99 -22.57
N SER A 56 14.83 0.18 -23.08
CA SER A 56 13.49 0.58 -23.53
C SER A 56 12.96 -0.33 -24.66
N GLY A 57 12.43 -1.49 -24.31
CA GLY A 57 11.65 -2.34 -25.21
C GLY A 57 10.21 -1.83 -25.36
N SER A 58 9.54 -2.26 -26.43
CA SER A 58 8.10 -2.02 -26.62
C SER A 58 7.30 -2.57 -25.44
N VAL A 59 6.38 -1.78 -24.89
CA VAL A 59 5.50 -2.21 -23.79
C VAL A 59 4.49 -3.22 -24.33
N LEU A 60 4.50 -4.45 -23.80
CA LEU A 60 3.41 -5.38 -24.02
C LEU A 60 2.30 -5.07 -23.02
N GLU A 61 1.16 -4.58 -23.51
CA GLU A 61 -0.03 -4.40 -22.68
C GLU A 61 -0.55 -5.76 -22.19
N MET A 62 -0.77 -5.91 -20.89
CA MET A 62 -1.17 -7.17 -20.24
C MET A 62 -2.66 -7.25 -19.90
N ASP A 63 -3.46 -6.18 -20.10
CA ASP A 63 -4.94 -6.25 -19.98
C ASP A 63 -5.56 -6.74 -21.30
N TRP A 64 -5.61 -8.06 -21.47
CA TRP A 64 -6.28 -8.72 -22.60
C TRP A 64 -7.79 -8.91 -22.35
N SER A 65 -8.27 -8.45 -21.19
CA SER A 65 -9.65 -8.58 -20.74
C SER A 65 -10.46 -7.27 -20.95
N LYS A 66 -10.06 -6.48 -21.95
CA LYS A 66 -10.67 -5.18 -22.23
C LYS A 66 -12.17 -5.32 -22.39
N ARG A 67 -12.92 -4.43 -21.73
CA ARG A 67 -14.38 -4.40 -21.85
C ARG A 67 -14.76 -3.90 -23.26
N PRO A 68 -15.88 -4.35 -23.84
CA PRO A 68 -16.38 -3.82 -25.10
C PRO A 68 -16.45 -2.29 -25.09
N GLY A 69 -15.97 -1.63 -26.14
CA GLY A 69 -15.96 -0.17 -26.27
C GLY A 69 -14.69 0.55 -25.80
N MET A 70 -13.66 -0.17 -25.31
CA MET A 70 -12.32 0.40 -25.11
C MET A 70 -11.47 0.29 -26.38
N ALA A 71 -10.59 1.26 -26.60
CA ALA A 71 -9.70 1.30 -27.77
C ALA A 71 -8.87 0.00 -27.90
N GLU A 72 -8.83 -0.57 -29.11
CA GLU A 72 -8.05 -1.78 -29.41
C GLU A 72 -6.56 -1.52 -29.19
N SER A 73 -5.87 -2.53 -28.61
CA SER A 73 -4.41 -2.45 -28.50
C SER A 73 -3.79 -2.56 -29.90
N LEU A 74 -2.81 -1.72 -30.21
CA LEU A 74 -2.14 -1.69 -31.52
C LEU A 74 -1.17 -2.87 -31.72
N VAL A 75 -0.93 -3.69 -30.69
CA VAL A 75 -0.02 -4.83 -30.77
C VAL A 75 -0.78 -6.06 -31.23
N LYS A 76 -0.70 -6.37 -32.53
CA LYS A 76 -0.99 -7.71 -33.04
C LYS A 76 0.10 -8.65 -32.53
N VAL A 77 -0.20 -9.44 -31.52
CA VAL A 77 0.70 -10.53 -31.10
C VAL A 77 0.56 -11.65 -32.12
N ASP A 78 1.40 -11.59 -33.16
CA ASP A 78 1.61 -12.73 -34.05
C ASP A 78 2.33 -13.84 -33.27
N ASP A 79 1.69 -15.01 -33.22
CA ASP A 79 2.16 -16.35 -32.81
C ASP A 79 3.47 -16.43 -32.02
N TYR A 80 3.36 -16.75 -30.72
CA TYR A 80 4.31 -17.54 -29.91
C TYR A 80 5.82 -17.34 -30.15
N LYS A 81 6.26 -16.17 -30.60
CA LYS A 81 7.70 -15.84 -30.63
C LYS A 81 8.12 -15.56 -29.20
N GLU A 82 9.22 -16.19 -28.78
CA GLU A 82 9.89 -15.94 -27.50
C GLU A 82 10.07 -14.43 -27.32
N GLN A 83 9.13 -13.81 -26.61
CA GLN A 83 9.21 -12.40 -26.26
C GLN A 83 10.20 -12.27 -25.10
N LEU A 84 11.03 -11.23 -25.21
CA LEU A 84 12.08 -10.84 -24.30
C LEU A 84 11.68 -11.09 -22.84
N VAL A 85 12.50 -11.84 -22.11
CA VAL A 85 12.40 -11.92 -20.64
C VAL A 85 12.54 -10.49 -20.11
N LEU A 86 11.42 -9.88 -19.76
CA LEU A 86 11.42 -8.58 -19.09
C LEU A 86 11.87 -8.82 -17.65
N ASP A 87 13.06 -8.34 -17.31
CA ASP A 87 13.60 -8.44 -15.96
C ASP A 87 12.93 -7.35 -15.09
N PHE A 88 11.79 -7.70 -14.50
CA PHE A 88 11.10 -6.84 -13.54
C PHE A 88 11.70 -7.06 -12.16
N SER A 89 12.10 -5.96 -11.50
CA SER A 89 12.38 -6.04 -10.07
C SER A 89 11.11 -6.42 -9.29
N SER A 90 11.27 -7.31 -8.31
CA SER A 90 10.17 -7.91 -7.56
C SER A 90 9.48 -6.90 -6.64
N PHE A 91 8.19 -6.68 -6.84
CA PHE A 91 7.35 -5.73 -6.10
C PHE A 91 6.07 -6.42 -5.59
N VAL A 92 5.54 -5.93 -4.48
CA VAL A 92 4.17 -6.21 -4.03
C VAL A 92 3.41 -4.90 -3.90
N VAL A 93 2.18 -4.86 -4.41
CA VAL A 93 1.31 -3.69 -4.32
C VAL A 93 0.19 -3.95 -3.31
N ILE A 94 -0.07 -3.00 -2.44
CA ILE A 94 -1.23 -2.98 -1.54
C ILE A 94 -1.99 -1.70 -1.83
N HIS A 95 -3.32 -1.71 -1.75
CA HIS A 95 -4.08 -0.45 -1.75
C HIS A 95 -5.03 -0.32 -0.57
N GLY A 96 -5.30 0.92 -0.15
CA GLY A 96 -6.38 1.23 0.77
C GLY A 96 -7.75 1.15 0.09
N ALA A 97 -8.82 1.07 0.89
CA ALA A 97 -10.18 0.99 0.37
C ALA A 97 -10.69 2.32 -0.23
N GLY A 98 -10.23 3.46 0.28
CA GLY A 98 -10.66 4.78 -0.21
C GLY A 98 -12.17 4.95 -0.15
N SER A 99 -12.76 5.55 -1.19
CA SER A 99 -14.21 5.68 -1.33
C SER A 99 -14.96 4.37 -1.63
N PHE A 100 -14.25 3.24 -1.79
CA PHE A 100 -14.80 1.90 -2.07
C PHE A 100 -14.88 0.99 -0.83
N GLY A 101 -14.92 1.56 0.37
CA GLY A 101 -15.13 0.74 1.56
C GLY A 101 -15.47 1.53 2.80
N HIS A 102 -14.92 2.75 2.95
CA HIS A 102 -15.19 3.58 4.12
C HIS A 102 -16.68 3.92 4.27
N PHE A 103 -17.38 4.23 3.17
CA PHE A 103 -18.81 4.56 3.20
C PHE A 103 -19.65 3.39 3.73
N GLN A 104 -19.44 2.19 3.17
CA GLN A 104 -20.18 0.98 3.49
C GLN A 104 -19.84 0.50 4.91
N ALA A 105 -18.56 0.43 5.28
CA ALA A 105 -18.10 -0.14 6.55
C ALA A 105 -18.40 0.74 7.76
N SER A 106 -18.36 2.08 7.58
CA SER A 106 -18.68 3.03 8.64
C SER A 106 -20.18 3.02 8.95
N THR A 107 -21.01 3.11 7.90
CA THR A 107 -22.48 3.17 8.03
C THR A 107 -23.08 1.91 8.66
N SER A 108 -22.51 0.74 8.35
CA SER A 108 -23.04 -0.56 8.78
C SER A 108 -22.40 -1.10 10.06
N GLY A 109 -21.33 -0.48 10.55
CA GLY A 109 -20.64 -0.92 11.77
C GLY A 109 -19.72 -2.14 11.62
N VAL A 110 -19.31 -2.51 10.40
CA VAL A 110 -18.43 -3.69 10.14
C VAL A 110 -17.15 -3.68 10.98
N HIS A 111 -16.54 -2.50 11.17
CA HIS A 111 -15.34 -2.31 12.00
C HIS A 111 -15.54 -2.67 13.49
N ARG A 112 -16.80 -2.67 13.98
CA ARG A 112 -17.16 -3.00 15.36
C ARG A 112 -17.45 -4.50 15.56
N GLY A 113 -17.64 -5.25 14.48
CA GLY A 113 -18.05 -6.65 14.53
C GLY A 113 -19.56 -6.85 14.71
N GLY A 114 -19.96 -8.09 14.98
CA GLY A 114 -21.36 -8.48 15.15
C GLY A 114 -22.02 -9.02 13.88
N LEU A 115 -21.37 -9.96 13.18
CA LEU A 115 -21.93 -10.60 11.96
C LEU A 115 -23.28 -11.31 12.16
N ASN A 116 -23.71 -11.54 13.40
CA ASN A 116 -25.05 -12.02 13.72
C ASN A 116 -26.14 -10.96 13.44
N GLN A 117 -25.80 -9.68 13.40
CA GLN A 117 -26.72 -8.59 13.09
C GLN A 117 -26.90 -8.46 11.56
N PRO A 118 -28.14 -8.44 11.04
CA PRO A 118 -28.40 -8.32 9.60
C PRO A 118 -27.74 -7.09 8.95
N LEU A 119 -27.72 -5.95 9.64
CA LEU A 119 -27.12 -4.72 9.13
C LEU A 119 -25.60 -4.85 8.95
N VAL A 120 -24.90 -5.40 9.95
CA VAL A 120 -23.45 -5.64 9.88
C VAL A 120 -23.13 -6.64 8.78
N LYS A 121 -23.93 -7.71 8.66
CA LYS A 121 -23.76 -8.72 7.61
C LYS A 121 -23.94 -8.13 6.20
N ALA A 122 -24.99 -7.33 5.99
CA ALA A 122 -25.20 -6.62 4.73
C ALA A 122 -24.07 -5.63 4.44
N GLY A 123 -23.60 -4.92 5.47
CA GLY A 123 -22.44 -4.06 5.41
C GLY A 123 -21.17 -4.77 4.98
N PHE A 124 -20.88 -5.93 5.57
CA PHE A 124 -19.73 -6.76 5.24
C PHE A 124 -19.75 -7.14 3.76
N VAL A 125 -20.90 -7.61 3.26
CA VAL A 125 -21.10 -7.92 1.84
C VAL A 125 -20.87 -6.70 0.95
N ALA A 126 -21.48 -5.55 1.29
CA ALA A 126 -21.35 -4.33 0.50
C ALA A 126 -19.90 -3.80 0.47
N THR A 127 -19.21 -3.78 1.61
CA THR A 127 -17.80 -3.39 1.71
C THR A 127 -16.93 -4.28 0.84
N ARG A 128 -17.15 -5.60 0.89
CA ARG A 128 -16.41 -6.59 0.09
C ARG A 128 -16.58 -6.39 -1.41
N ILE A 129 -17.84 -6.24 -1.87
CA ILE A 129 -18.16 -5.99 -3.28
C ILE A 129 -17.42 -4.74 -3.76
N SER A 130 -17.51 -3.66 -2.98
CA SER A 130 -16.93 -2.38 -3.33
C SER A 130 -15.40 -2.42 -3.41
N VAL A 131 -14.72 -2.90 -2.36
CA VAL A 131 -13.25 -2.89 -2.33
C VAL A 131 -12.62 -3.86 -3.33
N THR A 132 -13.29 -4.99 -3.60
CA THR A 132 -12.85 -5.93 -4.64
C THR A 132 -13.02 -5.33 -6.04
N SER A 133 -14.06 -4.50 -6.24
CA SER A 133 -14.24 -3.76 -7.48
C SER A 133 -13.12 -2.74 -7.70
N LEU A 134 -12.71 -2.01 -6.66
CA LEU A 134 -11.53 -1.14 -6.73
C LEU A 134 -10.25 -1.93 -7.05
N ASN A 135 -10.06 -3.09 -6.42
CA ASN A 135 -8.89 -3.93 -6.68
C ASN A 135 -8.79 -4.36 -8.15
N LEU A 136 -9.93 -4.73 -8.76
CA LEU A 136 -9.98 -5.07 -10.18
C LEU A 136 -9.57 -3.89 -11.08
N GLU A 137 -10.05 -2.68 -10.80
CA GLU A 137 -9.71 -1.50 -11.61
C GLU A 137 -8.23 -1.12 -11.46
N ILE A 138 -7.64 -1.27 -10.27
CA ILE A 138 -6.19 -1.06 -10.06
C ILE A 138 -5.37 -2.11 -10.82
N VAL A 139 -5.72 -3.40 -10.70
CA VAL A 139 -5.03 -4.48 -11.43
C VAL A 139 -5.11 -4.25 -12.94
N ARG A 140 -6.27 -3.81 -13.46
CA ARG A 140 -6.41 -3.44 -14.88
C ARG A 140 -5.50 -2.27 -15.25
N ALA A 141 -5.42 -1.22 -14.42
CA ALA A 141 -4.54 -0.08 -14.69
C ALA A 141 -3.06 -0.48 -14.75
N LEU A 142 -2.60 -1.31 -13.81
CA LEU A 142 -1.23 -1.83 -13.81
C LEU A 142 -0.96 -2.75 -15.01
N ALA A 143 -1.90 -3.63 -15.35
CA ALA A 143 -1.80 -4.51 -16.50
C ALA A 143 -1.74 -3.73 -17.83
N ARG A 144 -2.44 -2.59 -17.95
CA ARG A 144 -2.35 -1.71 -19.12
C ARG A 144 -0.97 -1.09 -19.31
N GLU A 145 -0.24 -0.86 -18.21
CA GLU A 145 1.16 -0.42 -18.23
C GLU A 145 2.14 -1.60 -18.47
N GLY A 146 1.63 -2.81 -18.71
CA GLY A 146 2.45 -4.00 -18.95
C GLY A 146 3.03 -4.63 -17.69
N ILE A 147 2.51 -4.28 -16.50
CA ILE A 147 2.88 -4.93 -15.24
C ILE A 147 2.09 -6.24 -15.12
N PRO A 148 2.74 -7.40 -14.87
CA PRO A 148 2.06 -8.70 -14.73
C PRO A 148 1.34 -8.81 -13.37
N SER A 149 0.35 -7.95 -13.15
CA SER A 149 -0.34 -7.78 -11.88
C SER A 149 -1.45 -8.81 -11.66
N VAL A 150 -1.55 -9.35 -10.44
CA VAL A 150 -2.58 -10.34 -10.05
C VAL A 150 -3.29 -9.95 -8.75
N ALA A 151 -4.62 -9.94 -8.78
CA ALA A 151 -5.47 -9.62 -7.64
C ALA A 151 -5.38 -10.71 -6.56
N MET A 152 -5.16 -10.32 -5.29
CA MET A 152 -5.15 -11.23 -4.15
C MET A 152 -5.89 -10.63 -2.96
N SER A 153 -7.14 -11.05 -2.72
CA SER A 153 -7.92 -10.58 -1.56
C SER A 153 -7.46 -11.28 -0.28
N PRO A 154 -7.12 -10.55 0.80
CA PRO A 154 -6.79 -11.14 2.11
C PRO A 154 -7.84 -12.13 2.61
N PHE A 155 -9.13 -11.80 2.55
CA PHE A 155 -10.20 -12.73 2.94
C PHE A 155 -10.19 -14.02 2.13
N SER A 156 -10.02 -13.91 0.80
CA SER A 156 -10.02 -15.08 -0.09
C SER A 156 -8.76 -15.93 0.11
N CYS A 157 -7.66 -15.32 0.57
CA CYS A 157 -6.45 -16.02 0.98
C CYS A 157 -6.54 -16.61 2.40
N GLY A 158 -7.71 -16.55 3.05
CA GLY A 158 -7.94 -17.14 4.37
C GLY A 158 -7.38 -16.31 5.53
N TRP A 159 -7.05 -15.03 5.31
CA TRP A 159 -6.56 -14.18 6.39
C TRP A 159 -7.70 -13.85 7.36
N SER A 160 -7.40 -13.87 8.65
CA SER A 160 -8.37 -13.65 9.74
C SER A 160 -7.73 -12.89 10.89
N THR A 161 -8.58 -12.29 11.71
CA THR A 161 -8.18 -11.53 12.89
C THR A 161 -8.76 -12.13 14.16
N ARG A 162 -8.23 -11.72 15.30
CA ARG A 162 -8.84 -11.91 16.61
C ARG A 162 -8.68 -10.61 17.39
N GLU A 163 -9.80 -10.06 17.85
CA GLU A 163 -9.82 -8.76 18.53
C GLU A 163 -9.13 -7.66 17.69
N ARG A 164 -9.36 -7.69 16.37
CA ARG A 164 -8.79 -6.77 15.37
C ARG A 164 -7.29 -6.90 15.07
N ASN A 165 -6.61 -7.87 15.67
CA ASN A 165 -5.21 -8.17 15.34
C ASN A 165 -5.14 -9.37 14.40
N ILE A 166 -4.14 -9.43 13.51
CA ILE A 166 -3.95 -10.61 12.65
C ILE A 166 -3.82 -11.87 13.52
N ALA A 167 -4.70 -12.84 13.27
CA ALA A 167 -4.67 -14.16 13.92
C ALA A 167 -4.03 -15.20 12.99
N SER A 168 -4.39 -15.16 11.70
CA SER A 168 -3.79 -15.99 10.65
C SER A 168 -3.67 -15.19 9.36
N ALA A 169 -2.49 -15.22 8.75
CA ALA A 169 -2.21 -14.54 7.48
C ALA A 169 -1.02 -15.22 6.79
N ASP A 170 -1.27 -16.35 6.14
CA ASP A 170 -0.27 -17.07 5.35
C ASP A 170 0.13 -16.24 4.12
N VAL A 171 1.44 -16.12 3.90
CA VAL A 171 2.04 -15.38 2.79
C VAL A 171 2.50 -16.31 1.66
N SER A 172 2.34 -17.63 1.79
CA SER A 172 2.78 -18.62 0.81
C SER A 172 2.21 -18.38 -0.58
N ALA A 173 0.93 -18.01 -0.70
CA ALA A 173 0.32 -17.67 -1.99
C ALA A 173 0.95 -16.41 -2.61
N VAL A 174 1.33 -15.42 -1.80
CA VAL A 174 2.00 -14.20 -2.27
C VAL A 174 3.40 -14.55 -2.77
N VAL A 175 4.12 -15.41 -2.03
CA VAL A 175 5.45 -15.93 -2.40
C VAL A 175 5.39 -16.70 -3.71
N GLU A 176 4.41 -17.59 -3.88
CA GLU A 176 4.23 -18.38 -5.11
C GLU A 176 3.95 -17.49 -6.33
N ALA A 177 3.14 -16.45 -6.16
CA ALA A 177 2.88 -15.47 -7.23
C ALA A 177 4.16 -14.70 -7.61
N LEU A 178 4.94 -14.24 -6.62
CA LEU A 178 6.23 -13.58 -6.86
C LEU A 178 7.23 -14.52 -7.56
N ASP A 179 7.36 -15.75 -7.08
CA ASP A 179 8.24 -16.78 -7.64
C ASP A 179 7.83 -17.26 -9.04
N SER A 180 6.61 -16.91 -9.47
CA SER A 180 6.06 -17.13 -10.81
C SER A 180 6.18 -15.90 -11.72
N GLY A 181 6.78 -14.80 -11.24
CA GLY A 181 7.00 -13.57 -12.00
C GLY A 181 5.82 -12.60 -12.03
N PHE A 182 4.80 -12.80 -11.18
CA PHE A 182 3.70 -11.86 -11.03
C PHE A 182 4.02 -10.75 -10.02
N VAL A 183 3.28 -9.66 -10.12
CA VAL A 183 3.19 -8.60 -9.10
C VAL A 183 1.88 -8.76 -8.33
N PRO A 184 1.90 -9.32 -7.10
CA PRO A 184 0.70 -9.45 -6.28
C PRO A 184 0.12 -8.10 -5.91
N VAL A 185 -1.20 -7.97 -6.02
CA VAL A 185 -1.96 -6.76 -5.66
C VAL A 185 -3.00 -7.09 -4.60
N LEU A 186 -2.67 -6.77 -3.35
CA LEU A 186 -3.54 -6.93 -2.18
C LEU A 186 -4.26 -5.62 -1.85
N HIS A 187 -5.20 -5.67 -0.91
CA HIS A 187 -5.97 -4.49 -0.50
C HIS A 187 -6.43 -4.57 0.95
N GLY A 188 -6.65 -3.40 1.57
CA GLY A 188 -7.40 -3.33 2.83
C GLY A 188 -8.78 -3.97 2.65
N ASP A 189 -9.21 -4.77 3.62
CA ASP A 189 -10.29 -5.73 3.38
C ASP A 189 -11.20 -5.88 4.62
N ALA A 190 -12.43 -6.30 4.40
CA ALA A 190 -13.29 -6.79 5.47
C ALA A 190 -13.01 -8.29 5.66
N VAL A 191 -12.60 -8.69 6.85
CA VAL A 191 -12.18 -10.06 7.16
C VAL A 191 -12.97 -10.64 8.34
N LEU A 192 -12.94 -11.96 8.47
CA LEU A 192 -13.51 -12.64 9.64
C LEU A 192 -12.63 -12.38 10.86
N ASP A 193 -13.29 -12.15 11.99
CA ASP A 193 -12.64 -12.00 13.29
C ASP A 193 -13.14 -13.09 14.24
N GLU A 194 -12.23 -13.84 14.87
CA GLU A 194 -12.56 -14.96 15.75
C GLU A 194 -13.36 -14.54 16.99
N ALA A 195 -13.16 -13.32 17.49
CA ALA A 195 -13.83 -12.81 18.69
C ALA A 195 -15.02 -11.90 18.37
N LEU A 196 -14.90 -11.09 17.31
CA LEU A 196 -15.88 -10.06 16.94
C LEU A 196 -16.80 -10.49 15.78
N GLY A 197 -16.54 -11.64 15.16
CA GLY A 197 -17.19 -12.13 13.95
C GLY A 197 -16.60 -11.52 12.68
N CYS A 198 -16.43 -10.20 12.62
CA CYS A 198 -15.72 -9.53 11.53
C CYS A 198 -15.03 -8.25 11.99
N THR A 199 -14.11 -7.77 11.16
CA THR A 199 -13.53 -6.44 11.29
C THR A 199 -12.96 -5.95 9.96
N ILE A 200 -12.34 -4.76 9.98
CA ILE A 200 -11.58 -4.22 8.86
C ILE A 200 -10.09 -4.47 9.10
N LEU A 201 -9.46 -5.20 8.19
CA LEU A 201 -8.02 -5.33 8.11
C LEU A 201 -7.48 -4.22 7.22
N SER A 202 -6.79 -3.25 7.81
CA SER A 202 -6.30 -2.09 7.07
C SER A 202 -5.14 -2.45 6.15
N GLY A 203 -5.00 -1.72 5.05
CA GLY A 203 -3.83 -1.88 4.18
C GLY A 203 -2.50 -1.53 4.86
N ASP A 204 -2.51 -0.73 5.95
CA ASP A 204 -1.28 -0.39 6.70
C ASP A 204 -0.80 -1.60 7.51
N VAL A 205 -1.74 -2.35 8.11
CA VAL A 205 -1.44 -3.60 8.82
C VAL A 205 -0.96 -4.68 7.84
N ILE A 206 -1.57 -4.77 6.65
CA ILE A 206 -1.18 -5.75 5.63
C ILE A 206 0.25 -5.52 5.16
N ILE A 207 0.62 -4.28 4.81
CA ILE A 207 1.99 -3.99 4.34
C ILE A 207 3.02 -4.23 5.43
N SER A 208 2.70 -3.92 6.69
CA SER A 208 3.54 -4.20 7.86
C SER A 208 3.77 -5.70 8.06
N HIS A 209 2.69 -6.49 8.03
CA HIS A 209 2.78 -7.96 8.10
C HIS A 209 3.62 -8.55 6.98
N LEU A 210 3.39 -8.13 5.73
CA LEU A 210 4.17 -8.61 4.59
C LEU A 210 5.63 -8.18 4.67
N ALA A 211 5.94 -6.95 5.07
CA ALA A 211 7.32 -6.47 5.22
C ALA A 211 8.07 -7.25 6.30
N ALA A 212 7.40 -7.59 7.41
CA ALA A 212 8.00 -8.39 8.48
C ALA A 212 8.40 -9.80 8.02
N HIS A 213 7.63 -10.41 7.10
CA HIS A 213 7.85 -11.77 6.61
C HIS A 213 8.72 -11.84 5.36
N LEU A 214 8.55 -10.91 4.42
CA LEU A 214 9.19 -10.96 3.10
C LEU A 214 10.46 -10.10 3.01
N LYS A 215 10.72 -9.24 4.00
CA LYS A 215 11.95 -8.42 4.13
C LYS A 215 12.35 -7.69 2.83
N PRO A 216 11.49 -6.81 2.28
CA PRO A 216 11.85 -6.02 1.10
C PRO A 216 13.01 -5.07 1.38
N GLN A 217 13.69 -4.59 0.32
CA GLN A 217 14.77 -3.61 0.49
C GLN A 217 14.29 -2.27 1.07
N PHE A 218 13.06 -1.85 0.75
CA PHE A 218 12.40 -0.67 1.30
C PHE A 218 10.87 -0.77 1.13
N VAL A 219 10.14 0.09 1.82
CA VAL A 219 8.67 0.19 1.76
C VAL A 219 8.24 1.60 1.39
N VAL A 220 7.20 1.74 0.57
CA VAL A 220 6.65 3.04 0.15
C VAL A 220 5.18 3.15 0.46
N PHE A 221 4.78 4.19 1.20
CA PHE A 221 3.40 4.62 1.37
C PHE A 221 3.13 5.82 0.47
N LEU A 222 2.38 5.59 -0.60
CA LEU A 222 1.86 6.66 -1.44
C LEU A 222 0.57 7.22 -0.82
N THR A 223 0.55 8.51 -0.52
CA THR A 223 -0.59 9.20 0.13
C THR A 223 -0.99 10.45 -0.66
N ASP A 224 -2.02 11.16 -0.23
CA ASP A 224 -2.52 12.40 -0.85
C ASP A 224 -1.80 13.69 -0.39
N VAL A 225 -0.84 13.57 0.53
CA VAL A 225 -0.04 14.65 1.12
C VAL A 225 1.46 14.38 0.94
N PHE A 226 2.33 15.39 1.06
CA PHE A 226 3.76 15.18 0.79
C PHE A 226 4.46 14.24 1.76
N GLY A 227 3.98 14.09 2.99
CA GLY A 227 4.53 13.17 3.97
C GLY A 227 3.81 13.32 5.30
N VAL A 228 4.51 13.07 6.40
CA VAL A 228 4.06 13.33 7.76
C VAL A 228 4.32 14.79 8.10
N TYR A 229 3.33 15.46 8.65
CA TYR A 229 3.44 16.83 9.13
C TYR A 229 3.33 16.87 10.65
N ASP A 230 3.87 17.93 11.27
CA ASP A 230 3.75 18.19 12.71
C ASP A 230 2.30 18.47 13.15
N ARG A 231 1.44 18.88 12.21
CA ARG A 231 0.01 19.17 12.35
C ARG A 231 -0.69 18.94 11.00
N PRO A 232 -2.03 19.01 10.88
CA PRO A 232 -2.70 18.86 9.60
C PRO A 232 -2.11 19.78 8.51
N PRO A 233 -1.78 19.25 7.31
CA PRO A 233 -1.07 20.02 6.27
C PRO A 233 -1.89 21.17 5.67
N ALA A 234 -3.20 21.23 5.97
CA ALA A 234 -4.06 22.35 5.59
C ALA A 234 -3.95 23.53 6.56
N GLU A 235 -3.38 23.34 7.75
CA GLU A 235 -3.20 24.41 8.73
C GLU A 235 -2.01 25.31 8.35
N PRO A 236 -2.10 26.62 8.63
CA PRO A 236 -0.99 27.54 8.42
C PRO A 236 0.26 27.10 9.17
N ASN A 237 1.42 27.24 8.53
CA ASN A 237 2.74 26.89 9.07
C ASN A 237 2.92 25.40 9.41
N ALA A 238 2.10 24.49 8.87
CA ALA A 238 2.35 23.06 8.98
C ALA A 238 3.72 22.70 8.39
N VAL A 239 4.52 21.97 9.16
CA VAL A 239 5.90 21.63 8.84
C VAL A 239 5.98 20.17 8.44
N LEU A 240 6.54 19.90 7.26
CA LEU A 240 6.83 18.56 6.79
C LEU A 240 7.99 17.97 7.61
N LEU A 241 7.74 16.84 8.27
CA LEU A 241 8.75 16.05 8.97
C LEU A 241 9.48 15.22 7.91
N ARG A 242 10.67 15.65 7.50
CA ARG A 242 11.44 15.00 6.42
C ARG A 242 12.08 13.69 6.85
N GLU A 243 12.44 13.57 8.13
CA GLU A 243 13.08 12.36 8.65
C GLU A 243 12.62 12.04 10.08
N ILE A 244 12.28 10.78 10.30
CA ILE A 244 11.90 10.19 11.58
C ILE A 244 12.81 9.00 11.85
N ALA A 245 13.45 8.99 13.01
CA ALA A 245 14.26 7.88 13.50
C ALA A 245 13.42 6.97 14.38
N VAL A 246 13.61 5.67 14.25
CA VAL A 246 12.97 4.62 15.06
C VAL A 246 14.03 3.82 15.79
N ARG A 247 13.88 3.69 17.11
CA ARG A 247 14.81 2.95 17.98
C ARG A 247 14.39 1.49 18.11
N GLU A 248 15.28 0.67 18.68
CA GLU A 248 15.05 -0.76 18.90
C GLU A 248 13.83 -1.05 19.80
N ASP A 249 13.54 -0.19 20.78
CA ASP A 249 12.35 -0.30 21.64
C ASP A 249 11.03 0.03 20.91
N GLY A 250 11.10 0.52 19.66
CA GLY A 250 9.96 0.94 18.85
C GLY A 250 9.55 2.40 19.08
N SER A 251 10.21 3.12 19.99
CA SER A 251 10.04 4.57 20.12
C SER A 251 10.61 5.28 18.89
N TRP A 252 10.04 6.44 18.56
CA TRP A 252 10.47 7.22 17.41
C TRP A 252 10.60 8.70 17.75
N SER A 253 11.45 9.41 16.99
CA SER A 253 11.70 10.84 17.16
C SER A 253 11.95 11.51 15.82
N VAL A 254 11.53 12.77 15.68
CA VAL A 254 11.80 13.57 14.49
C VAL A 254 13.28 13.96 14.46
N VAL A 255 13.94 13.70 13.32
CA VAL A 255 15.35 14.06 13.07
C VAL A 255 15.43 15.33 12.24
N ASN A 256 14.53 15.50 11.27
CA ASN A 256 14.51 16.65 10.38
C ASN A 256 13.07 17.11 10.14
N PRO A 257 12.70 18.35 10.52
CA PRO A 257 13.54 19.35 11.19
C PRO A 257 13.75 19.06 12.68
N THR A 258 14.81 19.58 13.27
CA THR A 258 14.99 19.57 14.73
C THR A 258 13.91 20.46 15.36
N LEU A 259 12.95 19.86 16.05
CA LEU A 259 11.92 20.62 16.77
C LEU A 259 12.51 21.10 18.10
N GLU A 260 12.48 22.41 18.37
CA GLU A 260 13.08 23.05 19.55
C GLU A 260 12.35 22.74 20.87
N ASP A 261 11.15 22.15 20.81
CA ASP A 261 10.29 21.80 21.95
C ASP A 261 10.10 20.28 22.01
N SER A 262 11.04 19.55 22.62
CA SER A 262 11.00 18.09 22.76
C SER A 262 9.84 17.57 23.65
N ASP A 263 9.21 18.45 24.42
CA ASP A 263 8.12 18.11 25.34
C ASP A 263 6.72 18.34 24.76
N LYS A 264 6.60 19.01 23.60
CA LYS A 264 5.40 18.88 22.79
C LYS A 264 5.58 17.59 22.03
N GLN A 265 5.07 16.50 22.61
CA GLN A 265 4.63 15.36 21.79
C GLN A 265 4.02 15.97 20.53
N VAL A 266 4.57 15.64 19.35
CA VAL A 266 3.98 16.05 18.07
C VAL A 266 2.50 15.84 18.27
N GLU A 267 1.74 16.94 18.41
CA GLU A 267 0.31 16.84 18.42
C GLU A 267 0.06 16.45 16.99
N ILE A 268 0.02 15.13 16.73
CA ILE A 268 -0.62 14.57 15.56
C ILE A 268 -2.09 14.87 15.83
N SER A 269 -2.42 16.17 15.81
CA SER A 269 -3.71 16.73 16.12
C SER A 269 -4.55 16.20 15.00
N VAL A 270 -5.34 15.22 15.41
CA VAL A 270 -6.34 14.57 14.62
C VAL A 270 -7.14 15.71 14.01
N ALA A 271 -6.92 16.00 12.73
CA ALA A 271 -7.87 16.79 11.99
C ALA A 271 -9.21 16.12 12.30
N SER A 272 -10.19 16.86 12.82
CA SER A 272 -11.49 16.34 13.27
C SER A 272 -12.29 15.62 12.17
N HIS A 273 -11.72 15.50 10.97
CA HIS A 273 -12.18 14.76 9.81
C HIS A 273 -11.36 13.50 9.46
N ASP A 274 -10.32 13.14 10.22
CA ASP A 274 -9.64 11.84 10.14
C ASP A 274 -10.25 10.87 11.17
N THR A 275 -11.48 10.47 10.90
CA THR A 275 -12.26 9.51 11.71
C THR A 275 -11.68 8.09 11.73
N THR A 276 -10.47 7.88 11.19
CA THR A 276 -9.79 6.58 11.08
C THR A 276 -8.45 6.51 11.83
N GLY A 277 -7.94 7.61 12.41
CA GLY A 277 -6.57 7.63 12.92
C GLY A 277 -5.55 7.30 11.82
N GLY A 278 -5.84 7.69 10.57
CA GLY A 278 -5.19 7.16 9.38
C GLY A 278 -3.71 7.54 9.26
N MET A 279 -3.31 8.74 9.70
CA MET A 279 -1.88 9.09 9.74
C MET A 279 -1.16 8.47 10.93
N VAL A 280 -1.77 8.48 12.13
CA VAL A 280 -1.20 7.86 13.34
C VAL A 280 -0.94 6.37 13.13
N THR A 281 -1.93 5.63 12.63
CA THR A 281 -1.79 4.19 12.35
C THR A 281 -0.69 3.95 11.32
N LYS A 282 -0.63 4.76 10.25
CA LYS A 282 0.41 4.64 9.23
C LYS A 282 1.81 4.88 9.77
N ILE A 283 2.00 5.87 10.64
CA ILE A 283 3.30 6.12 11.30
C ILE A 283 3.64 4.95 12.22
N SER A 284 2.67 4.45 12.99
CA SER A 284 2.87 3.30 13.88
C SER A 284 3.30 2.05 13.09
N GLU A 285 2.60 1.71 12.01
CA GLU A 285 2.95 0.58 11.15
C GLU A 285 4.28 0.81 10.42
N ALA A 286 4.55 2.02 9.95
CA ALA A 286 5.83 2.37 9.35
C ALA A 286 7.00 2.25 10.36
N ALA A 287 6.78 2.61 11.62
CA ALA A 287 7.76 2.44 12.68
C ALA A 287 8.03 0.95 12.97
N MET A 288 6.98 0.10 12.98
CA MET A 288 7.14 -1.34 13.11
C MET A 288 7.94 -1.96 11.95
N ILE A 289 7.73 -1.48 10.73
CA ILE A 289 8.53 -1.88 9.56
C ILE A 289 9.98 -1.41 9.71
N ALA A 290 10.19 -0.14 10.06
CA ALA A 290 11.52 0.45 10.25
C ALA A 290 12.30 -0.28 11.35
N LYS A 291 11.65 -0.71 12.43
CA LYS A 291 12.27 -1.52 13.49
C LYS A 291 12.91 -2.82 12.98
N HIS A 292 12.47 -3.35 11.84
CA HIS A 292 13.10 -4.49 11.18
C HIS A 292 14.31 -4.12 10.29
N GLY A 293 14.80 -2.88 10.36
CA GLY A 293 15.89 -2.38 9.52
C GLY A 293 15.49 -2.10 8.08
N ILE A 294 14.18 -1.93 7.82
CA ILE A 294 13.63 -1.68 6.48
C ILE A 294 13.26 -0.20 6.38
N ASP A 295 13.90 0.53 5.48
CA ASP A 295 13.55 1.93 5.24
C ASP A 295 12.11 2.09 4.75
N VAL A 296 11.40 3.08 5.28
CA VAL A 296 10.04 3.41 4.89
C VAL A 296 9.95 4.84 4.38
N TYR A 297 9.27 5.03 3.25
CA TYR A 297 9.03 6.34 2.64
C TYR A 297 7.54 6.66 2.62
N ILE A 298 7.14 7.79 3.19
CA ILE A 298 5.78 8.32 3.09
C ILE A 298 5.83 9.53 2.16
N VAL A 299 5.12 9.48 1.03
CA VAL A 299 5.22 10.49 -0.03
C VAL A 299 3.91 10.68 -0.78
N LYS A 300 3.71 11.86 -1.36
CA LYS A 300 2.54 12.16 -2.20
C LYS A 300 2.57 11.36 -3.51
N ALA A 301 1.50 10.63 -3.78
CA ALA A 301 1.29 9.90 -5.02
C ALA A 301 1.27 10.84 -6.24
N ALA A 302 1.61 10.30 -7.41
CA ALA A 302 1.56 11.02 -8.69
C ALA A 302 2.41 12.31 -8.71
N THR A 303 3.58 12.29 -8.06
CA THR A 303 4.57 13.38 -8.09
C THR A 303 5.94 12.85 -8.52
N GLU A 304 6.86 13.72 -8.91
CA GLU A 304 8.26 13.31 -9.15
C GLU A 304 8.91 12.70 -7.89
N HIS A 305 8.44 13.12 -6.71
CA HIS A 305 8.86 12.55 -5.45
C HIS A 305 8.38 11.09 -5.32
N SER A 306 7.11 10.75 -5.64
CA SER A 306 6.71 9.34 -5.58
C SER A 306 7.58 8.43 -6.46
N LEU A 307 7.97 8.87 -7.65
CA LEU A 307 8.89 8.12 -8.50
C LEU A 307 10.28 7.96 -7.86
N THR A 308 10.82 9.03 -7.28
CA THR A 308 12.13 8.97 -6.60
C THR A 308 12.11 8.02 -5.38
N ALA A 309 11.02 7.97 -4.60
CA ALA A 309 10.86 6.95 -3.55
C ALA A 309 10.77 5.53 -4.13
N LEU A 310 9.95 5.31 -5.17
CA LEU A 310 9.79 4.00 -5.80
C LEU A 310 11.08 3.47 -6.44
N SER A 311 11.96 4.37 -6.87
CA SER A 311 13.27 4.01 -7.44
C SER A 311 14.29 3.53 -6.39
N GLY A 312 14.05 3.78 -5.10
CA GLY A 312 14.97 3.41 -4.00
C GLY A 312 16.17 4.33 -3.82
N LYS A 313 16.26 5.46 -4.55
CA LYS A 313 17.38 6.43 -4.45
C LYS A 313 17.59 7.04 -3.06
N LEU A 314 16.54 7.05 -2.22
CA LEU A 314 16.58 7.64 -0.88
C LEU A 314 17.38 6.82 0.15
N ARG A 315 17.72 5.57 -0.17
CA ARG A 315 18.54 4.70 0.67
C ARG A 315 19.96 5.23 0.84
N ASP A 316 20.50 5.84 -0.21
CA ASP A 316 21.88 6.33 -0.23
C ASP A 316 21.99 7.74 0.36
N LYS A 317 21.13 8.65 -0.10
CA LYS A 317 21.10 10.05 0.33
C LYS A 317 19.70 10.62 0.14
N ILE A 318 19.22 11.40 1.11
CA ILE A 318 18.01 12.21 0.98
C ILE A 318 18.38 13.52 0.25
N PRO A 319 17.84 13.81 -0.96
CA PRO A 319 18.06 15.07 -1.66
C PRO A 319 17.49 16.28 -0.90
N ASP A 320 18.05 17.47 -1.08
CA ASP A 320 17.57 18.67 -0.37
C ASP A 320 16.19 19.14 -0.86
N ASP A 321 15.91 18.95 -2.14
CA ASP A 321 14.64 19.26 -2.83
C ASP A 321 13.56 18.16 -2.68
N TRP A 322 13.90 17.05 -2.02
CA TRP A 322 12.97 15.95 -1.78
C TRP A 322 11.83 16.36 -0.83
N LEU A 323 10.58 16.16 -1.27
CA LEU A 323 9.39 16.29 -0.41
C LEU A 323 8.82 14.90 -0.10
N GLY A 324 9.05 14.47 1.13
CA GLY A 324 8.64 13.19 1.68
C GLY A 324 9.14 13.02 3.09
N THR A 325 8.61 12.02 3.79
CA THR A 325 9.12 11.59 5.10
C THR A 325 9.84 10.28 4.93
N VAL A 326 11.11 10.23 5.36
CA VAL A 326 11.85 8.98 5.52
C VAL A 326 11.76 8.53 6.96
N ILE A 327 11.42 7.26 7.18
CA ILE A 327 11.36 6.62 8.50
C ILE A 327 12.37 5.47 8.48
N ARG A 328 13.36 5.50 9.36
CA ARG A 328 14.49 4.54 9.37
C ARG A 328 14.88 4.13 10.77
N HIS A 329 15.46 2.94 10.88
CA HIS A 329 16.05 2.46 12.13
C HIS A 329 17.30 3.26 12.49
N VAL A 330 17.45 3.62 13.77
CA VAL A 330 18.71 4.10 14.35
C VAL A 330 19.11 3.19 15.50
N SER A 331 20.36 2.75 15.47
CA SER A 331 21.00 1.97 16.54
C SER A 331 21.31 2.82 17.75
#